data_AF-A0A1F9JZ87-F1
#
_entry.id   AF-A0A1F9JZ87-F1
#
_cell.length_a   1.000
_cell.length_b   1.000
_cell.length_c   1.000
_cell.angle_alpha   90.00
_cell.angle_beta   90.00
_cell.angle_gamma   90.00
#
_symmetry.space_group_name_H-M   'P 1'
#
loop_
_entity.id
_entity.type
_entity.pdbx_description
1 polymer ?
#
loop_
_entity_poly.entity_id
_entity_poly.type
_entity_poly.pdbx_seq_one_letter_code
_entity_poly.pdbx_strand_id
1 'polypeptide(L)' 'MEELEKVVEQLESGELSLEDALATFEEGVRLVKYCNQKLTEVERRIELLVKDKEGKLQLKALTDVGDEEPEAEEP' A
#
# COMPACT_ATOMS: atom_id res chain seq x y z
N MET A 1 -2.37 4.81 10.80
CA MET A 1 -0.90 4.92 10.77
C MET A 1 -0.36 5.05 12.18
N GLU A 2 -0.93 5.91 13.02
CA GLU A 2 -0.54 6.08 14.43
C GLU A 2 -0.39 4.78 15.25
N GLU A 3 -1.24 3.77 15.03
CA GLU A 3 -1.12 2.48 15.74
C GLU A 3 0.11 1.68 15.30
N LEU A 4 0.46 1.72 14.01
CA LEU A 4 1.66 1.06 13.50
C LEU A 4 2.93 1.75 14.00
N GLU A 5 2.91 3.08 14.09
CA GLU A 5 4.02 3.87 14.65
C GLU A 5 4.26 3.51 16.13
N LYS A 6 3.20 3.40 16.93
CA LYS A 6 3.29 2.94 18.33
C LYS A 6 3.87 1.53 18.45
N VAL A 7 3.45 0.60 17.57
CA VAL A 7 4.01 -0.76 17.52
C VAL A 7 5.51 -0.72 17.23
N VAL A 8 5.95 0.11 16.29
CA VAL A 8 7.37 0.27 15.97
C VAL A 8 8.14 0.86 17.16
N GLU A 9 7.64 1.93 17.77
CA GLU A 9 8.26 2.55 18.94
C GLU A 9 8.42 1.54 20.10
N GLN A 10 7.40 0.73 20.35
CA GLN A 10 7.44 -0.31 21.39
C GLN A 10 8.47 -1.40 21.08
N LEU A 11 8.55 -1.88 19.83
CA LEU A 11 9.56 -2.87 19.43
C LEU A 11 10.98 -2.31 19.49
N GLU A 12 11.17 -1.04 19.11
CA GLU A 12 12.47 -0.36 19.13
C GLU A 12 12.94 -0.01 20.55
N SER A 13 12.03 0.16 21.50
CA SER A 13 12.35 0.43 22.91
C SER A 13 13.22 -0.66 23.55
N GLY A 14 13.07 -1.91 23.11
CA GLY A 14 13.77 -3.07 23.68
C GLY A 14 13.34 -3.43 25.11
N GLU A 15 12.29 -2.82 25.65
CA GLU A 15 11.81 -3.06 27.03
C GLU A 15 10.84 -4.24 27.13
N LEU A 16 10.41 -4.79 25.99
CA LEU A 16 9.43 -5.88 25.92
C LEU A 16 10.06 -7.23 26.29
N SER A 17 9.29 -8.06 26.97
CA SER A 17 9.61 -9.49 27.08
C SER A 17 9.55 -10.15 25.69
N LEU A 18 10.15 -11.33 25.54
CA LEU A 18 10.12 -12.05 24.25
C LEU A 18 8.69 -12.37 23.80
N GLU A 19 7.82 -12.77 24.74
CA GLU A 19 6.41 -13.07 24.44
C GLU A 19 5.66 -11.81 24.01
N ASP A 20 5.87 -10.69 24.72
CA ASP A 20 5.24 -9.41 24.38
C ASP A 20 5.76 -8.84 23.05
N ALA A 21 7.05 -9.00 22.77
CA ALA A 21 7.65 -8.59 21.50
C ALA A 21 7.07 -9.39 20.33
N LEU A 22 6.84 -10.70 20.49
CA LEU A 22 6.19 -11.52 19.48
C LEU A 22 4.73 -11.10 19.25
N ALA A 23 3.97 -10.86 20.32
CA ALA A 23 2.59 -10.38 20.21
C ALA A 23 2.50 -9.02 19.51
N THR A 24 3.39 -8.09 19.89
CA THR A 24 3.48 -6.73 19.31
C THR A 24 3.87 -6.79 17.83
N PHE A 25 4.80 -7.68 17.46
CA PHE A 25 5.16 -7.91 16.06
C PHE A 25 3.99 -8.47 15.24
N GLU A 26 3.25 -9.45 15.76
CA GLU A 26 2.07 -10.00 15.09
C GLU A 26 1.00 -8.93 14.83
N GLU A 27 0.80 -8.04 15.80
CA GLU A 27 -0.08 -6.88 15.66
C GLU A 27 0.39 -5.94 14.54
N GLY A 28 1.70 -5.60 14.51
CA GLY A 28 2.28 -4.81 13.43
C GLY A 28 2.06 -5.41 12.06
N VAL A 29 2.28 -6.72 11.90
CA VAL A 29 2.03 -7.44 10.64
C VAL A 29 0.55 -7.36 10.22
N ARG A 30 -0.37 -7.44 11.18
CA ARG A 30 -1.81 -7.30 10.93
C ARG A 30 -2.17 -5.90 10.45
N LEU A 31 -1.63 -4.87 11.09
CA LEU A 31 -1.85 -3.47 10.72
C LEU A 31 -1.31 -3.17 9.31
N VAL A 32 -0.11 -3.67 8.97
CA VAL A 32 0.45 -3.53 7.62
C VAL A 32 -0.44 -4.16 6.56
N LYS A 33 -0.94 -5.38 6.81
CA LYS A 33 -1.86 -6.05 5.88
C LYS A 33 -3.16 -5.26 5.70
N TYR A 34 -3.72 -4.71 6.78
CA TYR A 34 -4.91 -3.89 6.73
C TYR A 34 -4.71 -2.61 5.89
N CYS A 35 -3.59 -1.91 6.09
CA CYS A 35 -3.27 -0.71 5.30
C CYS A 35 -3.16 -1.04 3.81
N ASN A 36 -2.47 -2.12 3.46
CA ASN A 36 -2.35 -2.55 2.06
C ASN A 36 -3.73 -2.88 1.45
N GLN A 37 -4.58 -3.60 2.17
CA GLN A 37 -5.94 -3.90 1.70
C GLN A 37 -6.75 -2.63 1.45
N LYS A 38 -6.62 -1.63 2.31
CA LYS A 38 -7.29 -0.34 2.14
C LYS A 38 -6.78 0.43 0.93
N LEU A 39 -5.46 0.43 0.70
CA LEU A 39 -4.87 1.02 -0.49
C LEU A 39 -5.40 0.35 -1.77
N THR A 40 -5.39 -0.99 -1.83
CA THR A 40 -5.95 -1.74 -2.96
C THR A 40 -7.44 -1.48 -3.18
N GLU A 41 -8.23 -1.35 -2.11
CA GLU A 41 -9.65 -1.00 -2.22
C GLU A 41 -9.83 0.38 -2.86
N VAL A 42 -9.02 1.35 -2.45
CA VAL A 42 -9.05 2.73 -2.98
C VAL A 42 -8.61 2.74 -4.45
N GLU A 43 -7.52 2.06 -4.79
CA GLU A 43 -7.03 1.91 -6.17
C GLU A 43 -8.13 1.36 -7.09
N ARG A 44 -8.78 0.26 -6.69
CA ARG A 44 -9.86 -0.35 -7.47
C ARG A 44 -11.07 0.59 -7.64
N ARG A 45 -11.42 1.35 -6.60
CA ARG A 45 -12.52 2.32 -6.68
C ARG A 45 -12.20 3.46 -7.63
N ILE A 46 -10.95 3.91 -7.63
CA ILE A 46 -10.46 4.92 -8.58
C ILE A 46 -10.53 4.37 -10.02
N GLU A 47 -10.06 3.15 -10.28
CA GLU A 47 -10.16 2.50 -11.60
C GLU A 47 -11.61 2.39 -12.12
N LEU A 48 -12.57 2.07 -11.25
CA LEU A 48 -13.97 1.95 -11.62
C LEU A 48 -14.61 3.31 -11.90
N LEU A 49 -14.34 4.31 -11.06
CA LEU A 49 -14.80 5.67 -11.28
C LEU A 49 -14.27 6.21 -12.61
N VAL A 50 -13.02 5.88 -12.95
CA VAL A 50 -12.34 6.19 -14.21
C VAL A 50 -13.03 5.58 -15.45
N LYS A 51 -13.90 4.59 -15.28
CA LYS A 51 -14.66 4.04 -16.41
C LYS A 51 -15.99 4.74 -16.70
N ASP A 52 -16.56 5.51 -15.77
CA ASP A 52 -18.03 5.64 -15.72
C ASP A 52 -18.65 7.06 -15.84
N LYS A 53 -17.94 8.09 -16.34
CA LYS A 53 -18.57 9.42 -16.56
C LYS A 53 -18.37 10.10 -17.92
N GLU A 54 -17.59 9.50 -18.83
CA GLU A 54 -17.50 9.93 -20.26
C GLU A 54 -17.01 8.82 -21.22
N GLY A 55 -16.85 7.56 -20.80
CA GLY A 55 -16.14 6.55 -21.59
C GLY A 55 -14.63 6.83 -21.76
N LYS A 56 -14.14 7.93 -21.20
CA LYS A 56 -12.72 8.19 -20.94
C LYS A 56 -12.59 8.86 -19.59
N LEU A 57 -12.00 8.16 -18.63
CA LEU A 57 -11.07 8.83 -17.73
C LEU A 57 -9.70 8.20 -17.93
N GLN A 58 -8.69 9.06 -17.93
CA GLN A 58 -7.29 8.68 -17.94
C GLN A 58 -6.73 9.02 -16.57
N LEU A 59 -6.35 7.98 -15.85
CA LEU A 59 -5.49 8.09 -14.68
C LEU A 59 -4.22 7.38 -15.06
N LYS A 60 -3.31 8.14 -15.68
CA LYS A 60 -1.95 7.69 -15.89
C LYS A 60 -1.36 7.48 -14.50
N ALA A 61 -0.98 6.24 -14.22
CA ALA A 61 -0.64 5.76 -12.88
C ALA A 61 0.45 6.64 -12.25
N LEU A 62 0.44 6.78 -10.91
CA LEU A 62 1.58 7.37 -10.19
C LEU A 62 2.88 6.54 -10.33
N THR A 63 2.89 5.49 -11.15
CA THR A 63 4.03 4.63 -11.47
C THR A 63 4.62 4.85 -12.87
N ASP A 64 4.13 5.81 -13.66
CA ASP A 64 4.71 6.14 -14.98
C ASP A 64 5.97 7.05 -14.89
N VAL A 65 6.84 6.79 -13.90
CA VAL A 65 8.24 7.29 -13.90
C VAL A 65 9.21 6.09 -13.93
N GLY A 66 8.72 4.89 -14.22
CA GLY A 66 9.46 3.64 -14.00
C GLY A 66 9.95 2.90 -15.24
N ASP A 67 9.18 2.83 -16.33
CA ASP A 67 9.55 2.00 -17.49
C ASP A 67 8.79 2.48 -18.74
N GLU A 68 9.32 3.51 -19.41
CA GLU A 68 9.05 3.73 -20.83
C GLU A 68 10.13 2.98 -21.64
N GLU A 69 9.89 1.72 -22.02
CA GLU A 69 10.30 1.14 -23.30
C GLU A 69 9.29 0.01 -23.65
N PRO A 70 8.68 0.04 -24.84
CA PRO A 70 9.41 -0.48 -25.99
C PRO A 70 9.26 0.37 -27.26
N GLU A 71 10.40 0.70 -27.86
CA GLU A 71 10.51 0.91 -29.31
C GLU A 71 10.14 -0.40 -30.02
N ALA A 72 9.04 -0.40 -30.76
CA ALA A 72 8.83 -1.29 -31.90
C ALA A 72 7.71 -0.74 -32.79
N GLU A 73 8.01 0.33 -33.54
CA GLU A 73 7.38 0.53 -34.86
C GLU A 73 8.32 -0.06 -35.91
N GLU A 74 7.96 -1.19 -36.50
CA GLU A 74 8.47 -1.56 -37.81
C GLU A 74 7.28 -1.63 -38.79
N PRO A 75 7.34 -0.98 -39.96
CA PRO A 75 6.41 -1.24 -41.06
C PRO A 75 6.75 -2.54 -41.81
#